data_AF-A0A7W5UHF3-F1
#
_entry.id   AF-A0A7W5UHF3-F1
#
_cell.length_a   1.000
_cell.length_b   1.000
_cell.length_c   1.000
_cell.angle_alpha   90.00
_cell.angle_beta   90.00
_cell.angle_gamma   90.00
#
_symmetry.space_group_name_H-M   'P 1'
#
loop_
_entity.id
_entity.type
_entity.pdbx_description
1 polymer ?
#
loop_
_entity_poly.entity_id
_entity_poly.type
_entity_poly.pdbx_seq_one_letter_code
_entity_poly.pdbx_strand_id
1 'polypeptide(L)'
;MSSKRKLKKAIKNICGDLFADCVALSMCQPENDEKLKELMAMVMVTYQDYVARLSHVEKGQEKVFFKKLRAEFTQQANKLSDEIIKA
;
A
#
# COMPACT_ATOMS: atom_id res chain seq x y z
N MET A 1 17.56 7.32 -10.54
CA MET A 1 16.10 7.07 -10.72
C MET A 1 15.29 8.28 -10.31
N SER A 2 14.29 8.68 -11.10
CA SER A 2 13.39 9.79 -10.79
C SER A 2 12.55 9.52 -9.53
N SER A 3 12.06 10.57 -8.88
CA SER A 3 11.19 10.49 -7.68
C SER A 3 9.98 9.59 -7.90
N LYS A 4 9.37 9.65 -9.09
CA LYS A 4 8.28 8.76 -9.53
C LYS A 4 8.67 7.28 -9.47
N ARG A 5 9.83 6.90 -10.05
CA ARG A 5 10.29 5.50 -10.06
C ARG A 5 10.60 5.00 -8.65
N LYS A 6 11.24 5.84 -7.82
CA LYS A 6 11.53 5.51 -6.42
C LYS A 6 10.25 5.28 -5.62
N LEU A 7 9.26 6.18 -5.74
CA LEU A 7 8.00 6.07 -5.02
C LEU A 7 7.16 4.87 -5.49
N LYS A 8 7.09 4.61 -6.81
CA LYS A 8 6.44 3.40 -7.35
C LYS A 8 7.04 2.12 -6.78
N LYS A 9 8.38 2.04 -6.71
CA LYS A 9 9.07 0.88 -6.12
C LYS A 9 8.76 0.72 -4.64
N ALA A 10 8.76 1.82 -3.87
CA ALA A 10 8.40 1.78 -2.46
C ALA A 10 6.95 1.30 -2.24
N ILE A 11 5.99 1.83 -3.00
CA ILE A 11 4.59 1.40 -2.95
C ILE A 11 4.47 -0.10 -3.26
N LYS A 12 5.13 -0.57 -4.34
CA LYS A 12 5.13 -1.99 -4.71
C LYS A 12 5.67 -2.88 -3.59
N ASN A 13 6.82 -2.53 -3.03
CA ASN A 13 7.45 -3.35 -1.99
C ASN A 13 6.57 -3.40 -0.74
N ILE A 14 6.13 -2.25 -0.23
CA ILE A 14 5.33 -2.17 1.00
C ILE A 14 3.99 -2.90 0.83
N CYS A 15 3.28 -2.71 -0.28
CA CYS A 15 2.03 -3.44 -0.51
C CYS A 15 2.27 -4.94 -0.71
N GLY A 16 3.40 -5.32 -1.32
CA GLY A 16 3.80 -6.72 -1.46
C GLY A 16 4.06 -7.39 -0.11
N ASP A 17 4.76 -6.69 0.78
CA ASP A 17 5.05 -7.16 2.13
C ASP A 17 3.75 -7.31 2.95
N LEU A 18 2.88 -6.29 2.97
CA LEU A 18 1.58 -6.35 3.64
C LEU A 18 0.68 -7.48 3.12
N PHE A 19 0.69 -7.72 1.81
CA PHE A 19 -0.06 -8.82 1.21
C PHE A 19 0.51 -10.18 1.65
N ALA A 20 1.83 -10.32 1.67
CA ALA A 20 2.50 -11.53 2.14
C ALA A 20 2.20 -11.81 3.62
N ASP A 21 2.16 -10.77 4.46
CA ASP A 21 1.77 -10.89 5.87
C ASP A 21 0.35 -11.42 6.02
N CYS A 22 -0.61 -10.92 5.21
CA CYS A 22 -1.96 -11.45 5.21
C CYS A 22 -1.99 -12.94 4.86
N VAL A 23 -1.21 -13.36 3.86
CA VAL A 23 -1.15 -14.77 3.41
C VAL A 23 -0.53 -15.65 4.48
N ALA A 24 0.55 -15.19 5.12
CA ALA A 24 1.19 -15.91 6.21
C ALA A 24 0.23 -16.08 7.40
N LEU A 25 -0.45 -15.00 7.80
CA LEU A 25 -1.43 -15.04 8.88
C LEU A 25 -2.62 -15.95 8.55
N SER A 26 -3.12 -15.96 7.31
CA SER A 26 -4.27 -16.81 6.96
C SER A 26 -3.91 -18.30 6.99
N MET A 27 -2.63 -18.64 6.80
CA MET A 27 -2.11 -20.00 6.97
C MET A 27 -1.93 -20.38 8.44
N CYS A 28 -1.64 -19.43 9.32
CA CYS A 28 -1.42 -19.66 10.74
C CYS A 28 -2.71 -19.57 11.58
N GLN A 29 -3.70 -18.79 11.14
CA GLN A 29 -4.93 -18.44 11.85
C GLN A 29 -6.13 -18.60 10.90
N PRO A 30 -6.52 -19.85 10.57
CA PRO A 30 -7.60 -20.11 9.62
C PRO A 30 -8.96 -19.55 10.07
N GLU A 31 -9.17 -19.31 11.36
CA GLU A 31 -10.36 -18.66 11.91
C GLU A 31 -10.52 -17.20 11.43
N ASN A 32 -9.44 -16.54 11.02
CA ASN A 32 -9.43 -15.15 10.57
C ASN A 32 -9.35 -15.03 9.03
N ASP A 33 -9.45 -16.13 8.30
CA ASP A 33 -9.21 -16.20 6.84
C ASP A 33 -10.09 -15.22 6.03
N GLU A 34 -11.37 -15.06 6.39
CA GLU A 34 -12.27 -14.14 5.70
C GLU A 34 -11.84 -12.68 5.86
N LYS A 35 -11.56 -12.25 7.10
CA LYS A 35 -11.05 -10.90 7.40
C LYS A 35 -9.70 -10.63 6.75
N LEU A 36 -8.82 -11.62 6.73
CA LEU A 36 -7.51 -11.51 6.06
C LEU A 36 -7.65 -11.41 4.54
N LYS A 37 -8.60 -12.11 3.91
CA LYS A 37 -8.91 -11.96 2.49
C LYS A 37 -9.45 -10.58 2.14
N GLU A 38 -10.27 -9.99 3.00
CA GLU A 38 -10.72 -8.60 2.86
C GLU A 38 -9.53 -7.62 2.93
N LEU A 39 -8.62 -7.82 3.90
CA LEU A 39 -7.39 -7.04 4.03
C LEU A 39 -6.48 -7.18 2.80
N MET A 40 -6.31 -8.39 2.26
CA MET A 40 -5.60 -8.62 1.00
C MET A 40 -6.20 -7.81 -0.15
N ALA A 41 -7.53 -7.80 -0.28
CA ALA A 41 -8.22 -7.02 -1.31
C ALA A 41 -8.00 -5.51 -1.11
N MET A 42 -8.08 -5.01 0.12
CA MET A 42 -7.80 -3.60 0.45
C MET A 42 -6.36 -3.20 0.14
N VAL A 43 -5.37 -4.07 0.40
CA VAL A 43 -3.97 -3.85 0.01
C VAL A 43 -3.82 -3.76 -1.50
N MET A 44 -4.49 -4.63 -2.26
CA MET A 44 -4.47 -4.60 -3.73
C MET A 44 -5.09 -3.32 -4.30
N VAL A 45 -6.24 -2.89 -3.77
CA VAL A 45 -6.89 -1.63 -4.16
C VAL A 45 -5.99 -0.44 -3.84
N THR A 46 -5.38 -0.41 -2.65
CA THR A 46 -4.43 0.62 -2.25
C THR A 46 -3.24 0.68 -3.20
N TYR A 47 -2.66 -0.46 -3.55
CA TYR A 47 -1.57 -0.52 -4.52
C TYR A 47 -1.97 0.09 -5.87
N GLN A 48 -3.13 -0.32 -6.41
CA GLN A 48 -3.62 0.14 -7.70
C GLN A 48 -3.87 1.65 -7.70
N ASP A 49 -4.56 2.19 -6.69
CA ASP A 49 -4.84 3.62 -6.56
C ASP A 49 -3.54 4.45 -6.56
N TYR A 50 -2.63 4.14 -5.65
CA TYR A 50 -1.40 4.93 -5.51
C TYR A 50 -0.48 4.82 -6.73
N VAL A 51 -0.45 3.67 -7.42
CA VAL A 51 0.29 3.53 -8.69
C VAL A 51 -0.37 4.33 -9.81
N ALA A 52 -1.70 4.34 -9.91
CA ALA A 52 -2.42 5.13 -10.90
C ALA A 52 -2.18 6.64 -10.70
N ARG A 53 -2.27 7.11 -9.46
CA ARG A 53 -2.04 8.53 -9.09
C ARG A 53 -0.68 9.05 -9.54
N LEU A 54 0.37 8.22 -9.55
CA LEU A 54 1.71 8.62 -10.03
C LEU A 54 1.75 9.04 -11.51
N SER A 55 0.72 8.73 -12.30
CA SER A 55 0.60 9.15 -13.70
C SER A 55 0.00 10.56 -13.86
N HIS A 56 -0.62 11.11 -12.81
CA HIS A 56 -1.34 12.39 -12.84
C HIS A 56 -0.56 13.51 -12.15
N VAL A 57 0.73 13.64 -12.45
CA VAL A 57 1.58 14.71 -11.90
C VAL A 57 1.49 15.93 -12.80
N GLU A 58 1.03 17.07 -12.26
CA GLU A 58 1.03 18.34 -12.97
C GLU A 58 2.44 18.94 -13.06
N LYS A 59 2.76 19.48 -14.24
CA LYS A 59 4.06 20.11 -14.50
C LYS A 59 4.26 21.32 -13.59
N GLY A 60 5.38 21.37 -12.88
CA GLY A 60 5.71 22.45 -11.94
C GLY A 60 5.22 22.23 -10.50
N GLN A 61 4.45 21.16 -10.23
CA GLN A 61 3.98 20.80 -8.89
C GLN A 61 4.56 19.47 -8.39
N GLU A 62 5.58 18.92 -9.05
CA GLU A 62 6.07 17.56 -8.83
C GLU A 62 6.52 17.35 -7.38
N LYS A 63 7.25 18.32 -6.80
CA LYS A 63 7.80 18.22 -5.44
C LYS A 63 6.69 18.16 -4.39
N VAL A 64 5.69 19.03 -4.50
CA VAL A 64 4.55 19.10 -3.57
C VAL A 64 3.69 17.86 -3.73
N PHE A 65 3.40 17.46 -4.98
CA PHE A 65 2.65 16.25 -5.31
C PHE A 65 3.29 15.00 -4.68
N PHE A 66 4.58 14.74 -4.94
CA PHE A 66 5.24 13.54 -4.41
C PHE A 66 5.36 13.56 -2.88
N LYS A 67 5.51 14.73 -2.26
CA LYS A 67 5.52 14.86 -0.79
C LYS A 67 4.16 14.48 -0.20
N LYS A 68 3.07 15.03 -0.75
CA LYS A 68 1.70 14.75 -0.32
C LYS A 68 1.35 13.27 -0.55
N LEU A 69 1.58 12.75 -1.75
CA LEU A 69 1.28 11.36 -2.09
C LEU A 69 2.03 10.38 -1.18
N ARG A 70 3.28 10.66 -0.83
CA ARG A 70 4.05 9.84 0.11
C ARG A 70 3.44 9.87 1.52
N ALA A 71 3.07 11.04 2.03
CA ALA A 71 2.49 11.17 3.36
C ALA A 71 1.16 10.40 3.48
N GLU A 72 0.29 10.55 2.47
CA GLU A 72 -0.98 9.83 2.41
C GLU A 72 -0.77 8.32 2.31
N PHE A 73 0.16 7.88 1.44
CA PHE A 73 0.49 6.46 1.31
C PHE A 73 1.01 5.88 2.62
N THR A 74 1.93 6.58 3.29
CA THR A 74 2.47 6.14 4.59
C THR A 74 1.36 6.01 5.63
N GLN A 75 0.44 6.97 5.68
CA GLN A 75 -0.70 6.89 6.61
C GLN A 75 -1.59 5.69 6.29
N GLN A 76 -1.91 5.44 5.02
CA GLN A 76 -2.75 4.31 4.61
C GLN A 76 -2.06 2.96 4.86
N ALA A 77 -0.77 2.85 4.53
CA ALA A 77 0.02 1.65 4.76
C ALA A 77 0.12 1.31 6.27
N ASN A 78 0.32 2.32 7.12
CA ASN A 78 0.35 2.12 8.57
C ASN A 78 -1.00 1.63 9.10
N LYS A 79 -2.12 2.20 8.62
CA LYS A 79 -3.46 1.72 9.00
C LYS A 79 -3.69 0.27 8.62
N LEU A 80 -3.35 -0.11 7.38
CA LEU A 80 -3.46 -1.50 6.93
C LEU A 80 -2.57 -2.42 7.77
N SER A 81 -1.34 -2.01 8.08
CA SER A 81 -0.45 -2.77 8.96
C SER A 81 -1.06 -2.98 10.35
N ASP A 82 -1.65 -1.94 10.95
CA ASP A 82 -2.31 -2.05 12.26
C ASP A 82 -3.53 -2.97 12.22
N GLU A 83 -4.31 -2.95 11.13
CA GLU A 83 -5.46 -3.84 10.95
C GLU A 83 -5.04 -5.29 10.74
N ILE A 84 -3.98 -5.54 9.98
CA ILE A 84 -3.42 -6.88 9.76
C ILE A 84 -2.87 -7.48 11.06
N ILE A 85 -2.16 -6.70 11.88
CA ILE A 85 -1.62 -7.18 13.17
C ILE A 85 -2.75 -7.53 14.16
N LYS A 86 -3.90 -6.87 14.04
CA LYS A 86 -5.10 -7.10 14.87
C LYS A 86 -6.12 -8.02 14.19
N ALA A 87 -5.75 -8.66 13.07
CA ALA A 87 -6.63 -9.52 12.31
C ALA A 87 -7.04 -10.71 13.17
#